data_AF-A0A3D4S7G0-F1
#
_entry.id   AF-A0A3D4S7G0-F1
#
_cell.length_a   1.000
_cell.length_b   1.000
_cell.length_c   1.000
_cell.angle_alpha   90.00
_cell.angle_beta   90.00
_cell.angle_gamma   90.00
#
_symmetry.space_group_name_H-M   'P 1'
#
loop_
_entity.id
_entity.type
_entity.pdbx_description
1 polymer ?
#
loop_
_entity_poly.entity_id
_entity_poly.type
_entity_poly.pdbx_seq_one_letter_code
_entity_poly.pdbx_strand_id
1 'polypeptide(L)'
;MGKKINFGADADYYYNRGIDKAEEGKDIEAISDFYLSLELDPGNIYTMSEMAYSYYELGLTEQAIKIYYRILDADRYSDIAYIGLMQCFVRENRIVSALYYLNMGLEYGALDTDYLPTTEITEEQQQTAVPPELRVLHAGDKTGVVGVARTIAASGDYKVARKMLEEVSEKSEQYIDAGAYLSFLSLAEGNYEECEAKAKEVLAKDPKNACAYCSLIVSCLSRGDVDAAESYMYDLDAVDVQDKENVMRVAGCMAEIGNDELCAKYFGRLFDITPYAPDSTLMYALALFNLRKRDDARSYMTALRRLYPDNGTIAYYARLMNEPNVNHIKLNVSIPRREIQNRIKYIDERFAELGDAEKVADAMFDDEELYEDVMWLLFSNEYSLASHIGS
;
A
#
# COMPACT_ATOMS: atom_id res chain seq x y z
N MET A 1 -51.96 19.64 -2.16
CA MET A 1 -50.51 19.69 -1.82
C MET A 1 -50.09 18.29 -1.44
N GLY A 2 -49.48 17.54 -2.38
CA GLY A 2 -48.85 16.27 -2.04
C GLY A 2 -47.59 16.58 -1.24
N LYS A 3 -47.50 16.08 0.00
CA LYS A 3 -46.23 16.04 0.72
C LYS A 3 -45.27 15.23 -0.14
N LYS A 4 -44.21 15.87 -0.65
CA LYS A 4 -43.01 15.14 -1.06
C LYS A 4 -42.49 14.48 0.21
N ILE A 5 -42.76 13.19 0.37
CA ILE A 5 -42.05 12.36 1.34
C ILE A 5 -40.63 12.26 0.76
N ASN A 6 -39.68 12.90 1.43
CA ASN A 6 -38.27 12.70 1.12
C ASN A 6 -37.92 11.32 1.66
N PHE A 7 -37.83 10.31 0.80
CA PHE A 7 -37.24 9.00 1.13
C PHE A 7 -35.70 9.15 1.11
N GLY A 8 -35.19 10.18 1.78
CA GLY A 8 -33.75 10.35 1.93
C GLY A 8 -33.27 9.18 2.78
N ALA A 9 -32.47 8.31 2.18
CA ALA A 9 -31.70 7.33 2.93
C ALA A 9 -30.91 8.08 4.00
N ASP A 10 -31.16 7.78 5.27
CA ASP A 10 -30.44 8.30 6.42
C ASP A 10 -29.24 7.39 6.73
N ALA A 11 -28.43 7.79 7.71
CA ALA A 11 -27.25 7.01 8.12
C ALA A 11 -27.63 5.57 8.47
N ASP A 12 -28.73 5.38 9.23
CA ASP A 12 -29.24 4.07 9.64
C ASP A 12 -29.61 3.18 8.44
N TYR A 13 -30.20 3.73 7.38
CA TYR A 13 -30.48 2.97 6.17
C TYR A 13 -29.20 2.40 5.54
N TYR A 14 -28.16 3.22 5.39
CA TYR A 14 -26.89 2.78 4.80
C TYR A 14 -26.16 1.81 5.73
N TYR A 15 -26.16 2.06 7.04
CA TYR A 15 -25.62 1.14 8.03
C TYR A 15 -26.27 -0.24 7.93
N ASN A 16 -27.61 -0.33 7.99
CA ASN A 16 -28.32 -1.61 7.96
C ASN A 16 -28.09 -2.35 6.63
N ARG A 17 -28.09 -1.65 5.50
CA ARG A 17 -27.79 -2.26 4.20
C ARG A 17 -26.35 -2.74 4.11
N GLY A 18 -25.41 -2.03 4.74
CA GLY A 18 -24.01 -2.43 4.86
C GLY A 18 -23.87 -3.72 5.66
N ILE A 19 -24.56 -3.84 6.80
CA ILE A 19 -24.63 -5.07 7.60
C ILE A 19 -25.15 -6.23 6.77
N ASP A 20 -26.31 -6.08 6.11
CA ASP A 20 -26.92 -7.14 5.28
C ASP A 20 -25.91 -7.66 4.23
N LYS A 21 -25.15 -6.76 3.61
CA LYS A 21 -24.10 -7.12 2.64
C LYS A 21 -22.90 -7.81 3.28
N ALA A 22 -22.46 -7.37 4.45
CA ALA A 22 -21.36 -8.00 5.19
C ALA A 22 -21.74 -9.43 5.60
N GLU A 23 -22.98 -9.66 6.08
CA GLU A 23 -23.50 -10.99 6.39
C GLU A 23 -23.59 -11.90 5.15
N GLU A 24 -23.80 -11.33 3.96
CA GLU A 24 -23.72 -12.03 2.68
C GLU A 24 -22.28 -12.29 2.18
N GLY A 25 -21.25 -11.84 2.91
CA GLY A 25 -19.85 -11.93 2.52
C GLY A 25 -19.43 -10.94 1.43
N LYS A 26 -20.19 -9.85 1.25
CA LYS A 26 -19.93 -8.79 0.25
C LYS A 26 -19.27 -7.58 0.89
N ASP A 27 -18.17 -7.79 1.60
CA ASP A 27 -17.48 -6.76 2.40
C ASP A 27 -17.12 -5.49 1.61
N ILE A 28 -16.72 -5.61 0.34
CA ILE A 28 -16.40 -4.44 -0.51
C ILE A 28 -17.64 -3.54 -0.71
N GLU A 29 -18.81 -4.14 -0.85
CA GLU A 29 -20.07 -3.41 -1.03
C GLU A 29 -20.63 -2.89 0.29
N ALA A 30 -20.35 -3.59 1.39
CA ALA A 30 -20.67 -3.17 2.75
C ALA A 30 -19.86 -1.92 3.13
N ILE A 31 -18.55 -1.94 2.92
CA ILE A 31 -17.65 -0.80 3.16
C ILE A 31 -18.14 0.46 2.43
N SER A 32 -18.56 0.33 1.17
CA SER A 32 -19.12 1.47 0.43
C SER A 32 -20.38 2.04 1.09
N ASP A 33 -21.23 1.22 1.70
CA ASP A 33 -22.40 1.69 2.43
C ASP A 33 -22.04 2.27 3.79
N PHE A 34 -21.07 1.69 4.49
CA PHE A 34 -20.56 2.25 5.73
C PHE A 34 -19.92 3.62 5.54
N TYR A 35 -19.21 3.85 4.42
CA TYR A 35 -18.75 5.19 4.05
C TYR A 35 -19.91 6.18 3.92
N LEU A 36 -20.96 5.83 3.16
CA LEU A 36 -22.15 6.69 3.02
C LEU A 36 -22.86 6.95 4.35
N SER A 37 -22.90 5.96 5.24
CA SER A 37 -23.42 6.13 6.61
C SER A 37 -22.56 7.13 7.40
N LEU A 38 -21.23 6.97 7.36
CA LEU A 38 -20.29 7.84 8.08
C LEU A 38 -20.16 9.25 7.47
N GLU A 39 -20.49 9.45 6.20
CA GLU A 39 -20.67 10.79 5.64
C GLU A 39 -21.84 11.53 6.29
N LEU A 40 -22.91 10.81 6.65
CA LEU A 40 -24.11 11.37 7.29
C LEU A 40 -24.01 11.44 8.82
N ASP A 41 -23.32 10.49 9.45
CA ASP A 41 -23.04 10.44 10.88
C ASP A 41 -21.57 10.08 11.17
N PRO A 42 -20.64 11.04 11.08
CA PRO A 42 -19.19 10.79 11.17
C PRO A 42 -18.70 10.25 12.52
N GLY A 43 -19.50 10.39 13.59
CA GLY A 43 -19.17 9.98 14.95
C GLY A 43 -19.67 8.58 15.32
N ASN A 44 -20.31 7.87 14.39
CA ASN A 44 -20.94 6.59 14.67
C ASN A 44 -19.91 5.47 14.86
N ILE A 45 -19.50 5.23 16.11
CA ILE A 45 -18.49 4.21 16.45
C ILE A 45 -18.91 2.79 16.03
N TYR A 46 -20.21 2.50 15.99
CA TYR A 46 -20.71 1.19 15.56
C TYR A 46 -20.50 0.99 14.06
N THR A 47 -20.89 1.96 13.25
CA THR A 47 -20.63 1.93 11.80
C THR A 47 -19.12 1.87 11.51
N MET A 48 -18.31 2.63 12.25
CA MET A 48 -16.84 2.54 12.14
C MET A 48 -16.34 1.13 12.47
N SER A 49 -16.86 0.50 13.52
CA SER A 49 -16.42 -0.84 13.91
C SER A 49 -16.77 -1.91 12.87
N GLU A 50 -17.97 -1.83 12.28
CA GLU A 50 -18.40 -2.75 11.21
C GLU A 50 -17.56 -2.54 9.95
N MET A 51 -17.27 -1.29 9.60
CA MET A 51 -16.35 -0.99 8.51
C MET A 51 -14.94 -1.55 8.78
N ALA A 52 -14.41 -1.35 9.98
CA ALA A 52 -13.11 -1.89 10.37
C ALA A 52 -13.09 -3.42 10.35
N TYR A 53 -14.20 -4.06 10.74
CA TYR A 53 -14.36 -5.50 10.69
C TYR A 53 -14.41 -6.02 9.24
N SER A 54 -15.17 -5.38 8.34
CA SER A 54 -15.14 -5.74 6.91
C SER A 54 -13.76 -5.54 6.28
N TYR A 55 -13.01 -4.49 6.63
CA TYR A 55 -11.61 -4.34 6.21
C TYR A 55 -10.73 -5.46 6.77
N TYR A 56 -10.95 -5.84 8.03
CA TYR A 56 -10.30 -7.00 8.62
C TYR A 56 -10.63 -8.24 7.79
N GLU A 57 -11.88 -8.63 7.57
CA GLU A 57 -12.25 -9.82 6.78
C GLU A 57 -11.60 -9.86 5.38
N LEU A 58 -11.42 -8.70 4.73
CA LEU A 58 -10.71 -8.59 3.44
C LEU A 58 -9.17 -8.73 3.52
N GLY A 59 -8.60 -8.87 4.71
CA GLY A 59 -7.16 -8.90 4.96
C GLY A 59 -6.48 -7.52 4.89
N LEU A 60 -7.26 -6.44 4.81
CA LEU A 60 -6.77 -5.06 4.75
C LEU A 60 -6.54 -4.49 6.15
N THR A 61 -5.72 -5.21 6.93
CA THR A 61 -5.51 -4.99 8.37
C THR A 61 -5.05 -3.56 8.71
N GLU A 62 -4.23 -2.93 7.86
CA GLU A 62 -3.79 -1.54 8.08
C GLU A 62 -4.94 -0.53 8.07
N GLN A 63 -5.95 -0.75 7.22
CA GLN A 63 -7.13 0.14 7.17
C GLN A 63 -8.04 -0.08 8.37
N ALA A 64 -8.23 -1.34 8.78
CA ALA A 64 -8.95 -1.68 10.00
C ALA A 64 -8.30 -1.02 11.22
N ILE A 65 -6.97 -1.12 11.38
CA ILE A 65 -6.22 -0.49 12.48
C ILE A 65 -6.45 1.02 12.54
N LYS A 66 -6.38 1.73 11.39
CA LYS A 66 -6.63 3.18 11.34
C LYS A 66 -8.02 3.54 11.86
N ILE A 67 -9.03 2.76 11.50
CA ILE A 67 -10.41 3.01 11.95
C ILE A 67 -10.54 2.72 13.45
N TYR A 68 -9.96 1.63 13.95
CA TYR A 68 -9.97 1.35 15.39
C TYR A 68 -9.28 2.43 16.22
N TYR A 69 -8.18 3.02 15.72
CA TYR A 69 -7.59 4.18 16.39
C TYR A 69 -8.53 5.39 16.41
N ARG A 70 -9.26 5.66 15.31
CA ARG A 70 -10.29 6.71 15.31
C ARG A 70 -11.42 6.42 16.31
N ILE A 71 -11.78 5.15 16.52
CA ILE A 71 -12.75 4.79 17.57
C ILE A 71 -12.17 5.10 18.95
N LEU A 72 -10.91 4.77 19.23
CA LEU A 72 -10.26 5.11 20.51
C LEU A 72 -10.11 6.62 20.73
N ASP A 73 -9.94 7.40 19.66
CA ASP A 73 -9.92 8.86 19.75
C ASP A 73 -11.29 9.43 20.17
N ALA A 74 -12.38 8.81 19.70
CA ALA A 74 -13.74 9.18 20.07
C ALA A 74 -14.17 8.63 21.45
N ASP A 75 -13.81 7.38 21.74
CA ASP A 75 -14.07 6.67 22.98
C ASP A 75 -12.88 5.81 23.42
N ARG A 76 -12.09 6.36 24.33
CA ARG A 76 -10.91 5.70 24.91
C ARG A 76 -11.22 4.43 25.73
N TYR A 77 -12.50 4.19 26.05
CA TYR A 77 -12.97 3.02 26.81
C TYR A 77 -13.65 1.97 25.92
N SER A 78 -13.56 2.12 24.60
CA SER A 78 -14.17 1.18 23.65
C SER A 78 -13.47 -0.18 23.65
N ASP A 79 -14.16 -1.20 24.17
CA ASP A 79 -13.77 -2.60 24.12
C ASP A 79 -13.60 -3.10 22.68
N ILE A 80 -14.54 -2.74 21.80
CA ILE A 80 -14.54 -3.05 20.37
C ILE A 80 -13.21 -2.65 19.73
N ALA A 81 -12.70 -1.46 20.03
CA ALA A 81 -11.46 -0.98 19.44
C ALA A 81 -10.21 -1.71 19.97
N TYR A 82 -10.13 -1.99 21.28
CA TYR A 82 -9.02 -2.78 21.83
C TYR A 82 -9.00 -4.21 21.30
N ILE A 83 -10.15 -4.86 21.23
CA ILE A 83 -10.29 -6.22 20.68
C ILE A 83 -9.94 -6.21 19.19
N GLY A 84 -10.46 -5.25 18.43
CA GLY A 84 -10.19 -5.10 17.00
C GLY A 84 -8.71 -4.90 16.69
N LEU A 85 -8.02 -4.01 17.43
CA LEU A 85 -6.57 -3.81 17.30
C LEU A 85 -5.80 -5.09 17.65
N MET A 86 -6.15 -5.74 18.76
CA MET A 86 -5.53 -7.01 19.15
C MET A 86 -5.66 -8.05 18.03
N GLN A 87 -6.87 -8.26 17.49
CA GLN A 87 -7.13 -9.21 16.40
C GLN A 87 -6.34 -8.88 15.14
N CYS A 88 -6.26 -7.60 14.77
CA CYS A 88 -5.44 -7.12 13.67
C CYS A 88 -3.97 -7.48 13.87
N PHE A 89 -3.39 -7.17 15.03
CA PHE A 89 -1.99 -7.49 15.30
C PHE A 89 -1.71 -9.00 15.42
N VAL A 90 -2.67 -9.80 15.91
CA VAL A 90 -2.56 -11.26 15.90
C VAL A 90 -2.48 -11.78 14.47
N ARG A 91 -3.34 -11.29 13.56
CA ARG A 91 -3.35 -11.71 12.16
C ARG A 91 -2.03 -11.43 11.45
N GLU A 92 -1.41 -10.28 11.74
CA GLU A 92 -0.08 -9.93 11.23
C GLU A 92 1.08 -10.63 11.97
N ASN A 93 0.78 -11.59 12.86
CA ASN A 93 1.75 -12.26 13.72
C ASN A 93 2.60 -11.30 14.59
N ARG A 94 2.07 -10.11 14.90
CA ARG A 94 2.67 -9.08 15.75
C ARG A 94 2.22 -9.25 17.20
N ILE A 95 2.55 -10.40 17.79
CA ILE A 95 2.05 -10.82 19.11
C ILE A 95 2.33 -9.80 20.22
N VAL A 96 3.50 -9.15 20.23
CA VAL A 96 3.83 -8.12 21.23
C VAL A 96 2.87 -6.93 21.15
N SER A 97 2.56 -6.46 19.94
CA SER A 97 1.59 -5.38 19.74
C SER A 97 0.18 -5.81 20.14
N ALA A 98 -0.22 -7.05 19.84
CA ALA A 98 -1.52 -7.57 20.26
C ALA A 98 -1.67 -7.60 21.79
N LEU A 99 -0.68 -8.13 22.51
CA LEU A 99 -0.69 -8.17 23.98
C LEU A 99 -0.65 -6.78 24.60
N TYR A 100 0.04 -5.83 23.96
CA TYR A 100 0.04 -4.44 24.40
C TYR A 100 -1.38 -3.86 24.42
N TYR A 101 -2.14 -3.99 23.33
CA TYR A 101 -3.50 -3.44 23.26
C TYR A 101 -4.50 -4.19 24.16
N LEU A 102 -4.32 -5.50 24.35
CA LEU A 102 -5.09 -6.26 25.35
C LEU A 102 -4.88 -5.72 26.76
N ASN A 103 -3.62 -5.56 27.18
CA ASN A 103 -3.29 -5.04 28.51
C ASN A 103 -3.75 -3.59 28.69
N MET A 104 -3.62 -2.77 27.64
CA MET A 104 -4.07 -1.38 27.67
C MET A 104 -5.60 -1.28 27.85
N GLY A 105 -6.37 -2.16 27.19
CA GLY A 105 -7.82 -2.25 27.37
C GLY A 105 -8.22 -2.65 28.80
N LEU A 106 -7.49 -3.58 29.42
CA LEU A 106 -7.69 -3.96 30.83
C LEU A 106 -7.34 -2.81 31.79
N GLU A 107 -6.22 -2.12 31.56
CA GLU A 107 -5.77 -1.00 32.40
C GLU A 107 -6.75 0.17 32.37
N TYR A 108 -7.30 0.49 31.20
CA TYR A 108 -8.31 1.54 31.06
C TYR A 108 -9.72 1.10 31.50
N GLY A 109 -9.92 -0.17 31.88
CA GLY A 109 -11.22 -0.71 32.28
C GLY A 109 -12.21 -0.85 31.13
N ALA A 110 -11.72 -0.86 29.88
CA ALA A 110 -12.51 -1.18 28.69
C ALA A 110 -12.79 -2.69 28.60
N LEU A 111 -11.84 -3.52 29.05
CA LEU A 111 -11.95 -4.98 29.02
C LEU A 111 -12.05 -5.52 30.45
N ASP A 112 -12.83 -6.60 30.61
CA ASP A 112 -12.81 -7.41 31.83
C ASP A 112 -11.80 -8.57 31.70
N THR A 113 -11.38 -9.12 32.83
CA THR A 113 -10.48 -10.27 32.94
C THR A 113 -11.01 -11.54 32.27
N ASP A 114 -12.31 -11.61 31.97
CA ASP A 114 -12.95 -12.69 31.22
C ASP A 114 -12.44 -12.81 29.77
N TYR A 115 -11.82 -11.76 29.23
CA TYR A 115 -11.19 -11.76 27.89
C TYR A 115 -9.76 -12.32 27.88
N LEU A 116 -9.19 -12.67 29.04
CA LEU A 116 -7.88 -13.30 29.10
C LEU A 116 -7.97 -14.77 28.65
N PRO A 117 -7.15 -15.24 27.70
CA PRO A 117 -6.95 -16.68 27.55
C PRO A 117 -6.44 -17.23 28.89
N THR A 118 -7.06 -18.28 29.43
CA THR A 118 -6.75 -18.89 30.74
C THR A 118 -5.38 -19.58 30.80
N THR A 119 -4.45 -19.23 29.92
CA THR A 119 -3.06 -19.64 30.02
C THR A 119 -2.45 -18.93 31.20
N GLU A 120 -2.28 -19.65 32.31
CA GLU A 120 -1.41 -19.27 33.42
C GLU A 120 -0.04 -18.88 32.86
N ILE A 121 0.18 -17.56 32.75
CA ILE A 121 1.50 -16.98 32.57
C ILE A 121 2.24 -17.30 33.88
N THR A 122 3.18 -18.24 33.85
CA THR A 122 3.98 -18.56 35.04
C THR A 122 4.81 -17.34 35.44
N GLU A 123 5.07 -17.16 36.74
CA GLU A 123 5.89 -16.05 37.28
C GLU A 123 7.27 -15.94 36.59
N GLU A 124 7.75 -17.02 35.97
CA GLU A 124 8.98 -17.07 35.17
C GLU A 124 8.87 -16.28 33.84
N GLN A 125 7.68 -16.20 33.24
CA GLN A 125 7.40 -15.36 32.06
C GLN A 125 7.18 -13.89 32.42
N GLN A 126 6.69 -13.60 33.64
CA GLN A 126 6.54 -12.24 34.17
C GLN A 126 7.87 -11.63 34.63
N GLN A 127 8.79 -12.42 35.19
CA GLN A 127 10.12 -11.94 35.59
C GLN A 127 11.10 -11.79 34.42
N THR A 128 10.85 -12.48 33.29
CA THR A 128 11.58 -12.27 32.03
C THR A 128 10.96 -11.21 31.13
N ALA A 129 9.72 -10.79 31.42
CA ALA A 129 9.12 -9.60 30.83
C ALA A 129 9.76 -8.34 31.42
N VAL A 130 11.01 -8.10 31.02
CA VAL A 130 11.59 -6.76 31.06
C VAL A 130 10.59 -5.87 30.31
N PRO A 131 9.97 -4.83 30.94
CA PRO A 131 9.22 -3.85 30.18
C PRO A 131 10.14 -3.46 29.03
N PRO A 132 9.70 -3.52 27.75
CA PRO A 132 10.62 -3.29 26.67
C PRO A 132 11.32 -2.00 27.02
N GLU A 133 12.66 -2.06 27.18
CA GLU A 133 13.40 -0.84 27.01
C GLU A 133 12.79 -0.26 25.73
N LEU A 134 12.44 1.02 25.76
CA LEU A 134 12.47 1.79 24.54
C LEU A 134 13.91 1.65 24.03
N ARG A 135 14.21 0.51 23.40
CA ARG A 135 15.06 0.51 22.24
C ARG A 135 14.37 1.52 21.40
N VAL A 136 15.05 2.64 21.25
CA VAL A 136 15.01 3.37 20.01
C VAL A 136 15.10 2.27 18.95
N LEU A 137 13.94 1.92 18.39
CA LEU A 137 13.90 1.27 17.10
C LEU A 137 14.55 2.33 16.23
N HIS A 138 15.84 2.18 15.98
CA HIS A 138 16.47 2.92 14.90
C HIS A 138 15.57 2.67 13.69
N ALA A 139 15.09 3.73 13.07
CA ALA A 139 14.33 3.64 11.83
C ALA A 139 15.10 2.75 10.84
N GLY A 140 14.71 1.49 10.75
CA GLY A 140 15.44 0.46 10.01
C GLY A 140 15.88 -0.74 10.86
N ASP A 141 14.97 -1.70 11.04
CA ASP A 141 15.42 -3.08 11.12
C ASP A 141 15.86 -3.52 9.71
N LYS A 142 17.17 -3.42 9.46
CA LYS A 142 17.86 -3.66 8.18
C LYS A 142 18.91 -4.75 8.44
N THR A 143 18.48 -5.97 8.72
CA THR A 143 19.18 -7.02 9.51
C THR A 143 20.58 -7.49 9.04
N GLY A 144 21.20 -6.82 8.08
CA GLY A 144 22.55 -7.06 7.60
C GLY A 144 23.15 -5.86 6.87
N VAL A 145 24.44 -5.96 6.51
CA VAL A 145 25.17 -4.92 5.75
C VAL A 145 24.42 -4.54 4.46
N VAL A 146 23.77 -5.51 3.82
CA VAL A 146 22.97 -5.30 2.60
C VAL A 146 21.75 -4.42 2.86
N GLY A 147 21.01 -4.66 3.94
CA GLY A 147 19.85 -3.84 4.28
C GLY A 147 20.25 -2.39 4.54
N VAL A 148 21.35 -2.16 5.25
CA VAL A 148 21.89 -0.82 5.51
C VAL A 148 22.29 -0.13 4.21
N ALA A 149 23.02 -0.84 3.34
CA ALA A 149 23.42 -0.34 2.04
C ALA A 149 22.22 0.03 1.15
N ARG A 150 21.12 -0.74 1.19
CA ARG A 150 19.88 -0.42 0.45
C ARG A 150 19.33 0.95 0.82
N THR A 151 19.26 1.26 2.11
CA THR A 151 18.74 2.57 2.53
C THR A 151 19.68 3.72 2.24
N ILE A 152 21.00 3.51 2.36
CA ILE A 152 22.00 4.52 1.99
C ILE A 152 21.93 4.81 0.48
N ALA A 153 21.74 3.78 -0.35
CA ALA A 153 21.53 3.98 -1.78
C ALA A 153 20.22 4.75 -2.04
N ALA A 154 19.14 4.46 -1.31
CA ALA A 154 17.88 5.19 -1.43
C ALA A 154 17.99 6.67 -1.03
N SER A 155 18.94 7.06 -0.17
CA SER A 155 19.26 8.47 0.11
C SER A 155 20.14 9.14 -0.96
N GLY A 156 20.55 8.40 -2.01
CA GLY A 156 21.40 8.88 -3.09
C GLY A 156 22.90 8.65 -2.87
N ASP A 157 23.30 8.08 -1.74
CA ASP A 157 24.71 7.88 -1.36
C ASP A 157 25.28 6.55 -1.91
N TYR A 158 25.18 6.35 -3.23
CA TYR A 158 25.56 5.11 -3.92
C TYR A 158 26.99 4.64 -3.62
N LYS A 159 27.94 5.57 -3.49
CA LYS A 159 29.35 5.27 -3.21
C LYS A 159 29.54 4.59 -1.84
N VAL A 160 28.81 5.06 -0.83
CA VAL A 160 28.91 4.52 0.53
C VAL A 160 28.26 3.14 0.56
N ALA A 161 27.08 3.00 -0.06
CA ALA A 161 26.40 1.72 -0.19
C ALA A 161 27.28 0.67 -0.89
N ARG A 162 27.90 1.02 -2.02
CA ARG A 162 28.81 0.16 -2.79
C ARG A 162 29.97 -0.34 -1.92
N LYS A 163 30.70 0.58 -1.27
CA LYS A 163 31.84 0.22 -0.42
C LYS A 163 31.45 -0.79 0.67
N MET A 164 30.32 -0.58 1.33
CA MET A 164 29.83 -1.49 2.37
C MET A 164 29.58 -2.90 1.82
N LEU A 165 29.04 -3.02 0.62
CA LEU A 165 28.72 -4.30 -0.01
C LEU A 165 29.99 -5.02 -0.49
N GLU A 166 30.98 -4.29 -1.01
CA GLU A 166 32.26 -4.84 -1.45
C GLU A 166 33.09 -5.43 -0.29
N GLU A 167 32.90 -4.91 0.92
CA GLU A 167 33.54 -5.42 2.14
C GLU A 167 32.88 -6.70 2.69
N VAL A 168 31.73 -7.14 2.12
CA VAL A 168 31.07 -8.39 2.52
C VAL A 168 31.91 -9.59 2.08
N SER A 169 32.40 -10.34 3.06
CA SER A 169 33.22 -11.54 2.83
C SER A 169 32.47 -12.63 2.04
N GLU A 170 33.17 -13.33 1.14
CA GLU A 170 32.65 -14.52 0.44
C GLU A 170 32.12 -15.63 1.35
N LYS A 171 32.56 -15.65 2.61
CA LYS A 171 32.11 -16.62 3.62
C LYS A 171 30.84 -16.16 4.37
N SER A 172 30.39 -14.93 4.14
CA SER A 172 29.19 -14.39 4.76
C SER A 172 27.94 -15.00 4.11
N GLU A 173 26.93 -15.28 4.92
CA GLU A 173 25.60 -15.65 4.44
C GLU A 173 24.99 -14.56 3.55
N GLN A 174 25.40 -13.30 3.71
CA GLN A 174 24.92 -12.16 2.92
C GLN A 174 25.69 -11.93 1.62
N TYR A 175 26.67 -12.78 1.29
CA TYR A 175 27.51 -12.54 0.12
C TYR A 175 26.71 -12.51 -1.19
N ILE A 176 25.74 -13.42 -1.33
CA ILE A 176 24.87 -13.50 -2.51
C ILE A 176 23.99 -12.25 -2.61
N ASP A 177 23.35 -11.85 -1.51
CA ASP A 177 22.51 -10.66 -1.46
C ASP A 177 23.32 -9.38 -1.72
N ALA A 178 24.56 -9.32 -1.23
CA ALA A 178 25.47 -8.22 -1.48
C ALA A 178 25.86 -8.15 -2.95
N GLY A 179 26.18 -9.28 -3.57
CA GLY A 179 26.45 -9.38 -5.00
C GLY A 179 25.24 -8.99 -5.85
N ALA A 180 24.05 -9.45 -5.48
CA ALA A 180 22.81 -9.10 -6.17
C ALA A 180 22.58 -7.58 -6.15
N TYR A 181 22.75 -6.97 -4.98
CA TYR A 181 22.59 -5.52 -4.85
C TYR A 181 23.72 -4.72 -5.52
N LEU A 182 24.95 -5.22 -5.55
CA LEU A 182 26.05 -4.62 -6.32
C LEU A 182 25.75 -4.62 -7.82
N SER A 183 25.14 -5.68 -8.36
CA SER A 183 24.72 -5.69 -9.77
C SER A 183 23.71 -4.57 -10.08
N PHE A 184 22.75 -4.35 -9.17
CA PHE A 184 21.78 -3.26 -9.27
C PHE A 184 22.44 -1.87 -9.18
N LEU A 185 23.43 -1.69 -8.29
CA LEU A 185 24.18 -0.44 -8.20
C LEU A 185 25.00 -0.17 -9.47
N SER A 186 25.66 -1.17 -10.03
CA SER A 186 26.39 -1.03 -11.29
C SER A 186 25.45 -0.68 -12.45
N LEU A 187 24.24 -1.24 -12.48
CA LEU A 187 23.21 -0.84 -13.43
C LEU A 187 22.84 0.65 -13.27
N ALA A 188 22.57 1.10 -12.05
CA ALA A 188 22.20 2.50 -11.77
C ALA A 188 23.31 3.50 -12.14
N GLU A 189 24.57 3.08 -12.08
CA GLU A 189 25.74 3.85 -12.50
C GLU A 189 26.00 3.80 -14.02
N GLY A 190 25.28 2.95 -14.76
CA GLY A 190 25.50 2.72 -16.20
C GLY A 190 26.69 1.80 -16.52
N ASN A 191 27.25 1.12 -15.51
CA ASN A 191 28.35 0.17 -15.65
C ASN A 191 27.80 -1.22 -16.02
N TYR A 192 27.34 -1.36 -17.26
CA TYR A 192 26.61 -2.55 -17.73
C TYR A 192 27.46 -3.83 -17.71
N GLU A 193 28.76 -3.76 -18.03
CA GLU A 193 29.65 -4.93 -18.02
C GLU A 193 29.87 -5.47 -16.61
N GLU A 194 30.03 -4.58 -15.62
CA GLU A 194 30.18 -4.97 -14.22
C GLU A 194 28.86 -5.53 -13.67
N CYS A 195 27.74 -4.89 -14.00
CA CYS A 195 26.40 -5.38 -13.68
C CYS A 195 26.22 -6.82 -14.16
N GLU A 196 26.51 -7.09 -15.45
CA GLU A 196 26.35 -8.41 -16.05
C GLU A 196 27.29 -9.44 -15.42
N ALA A 197 28.56 -9.10 -15.21
CA ALA A 197 29.52 -9.99 -14.57
C ALA A 197 29.07 -10.38 -13.14
N LYS A 198 28.63 -9.40 -12.35
CA LYS A 198 28.19 -9.61 -10.97
C LYS A 198 26.87 -10.38 -10.90
N ALA A 199 25.90 -10.04 -11.74
CA ALA A 199 24.62 -10.74 -11.78
C ALA A 199 24.77 -12.20 -12.22
N LYS A 200 25.63 -12.50 -13.20
CA LYS A 200 25.95 -13.89 -13.59
C LYS A 200 26.67 -14.66 -12.50
N GLU A 201 27.56 -14.01 -11.74
CA GLU A 201 28.20 -14.62 -10.57
C GLU A 201 27.16 -15.01 -9.50
N VAL A 202 26.19 -14.13 -9.26
CA VAL A 202 25.07 -14.38 -8.34
C VAL A 202 24.24 -15.55 -8.84
N LEU A 203 23.81 -15.54 -10.10
CA LEU A 203 22.98 -16.63 -10.67
C LEU A 203 23.69 -17.98 -10.72
N ALA A 204 25.02 -18.01 -10.80
CA ALA A 204 25.79 -19.25 -10.72
C ALA A 204 25.73 -19.90 -9.32
N LYS A 205 25.51 -19.11 -8.27
CA LYS A 205 25.43 -19.56 -6.86
C LYS A 205 23.99 -19.68 -6.37
N ASP A 206 23.11 -18.78 -6.83
CA ASP A 206 21.68 -18.74 -6.56
C ASP A 206 20.91 -18.55 -7.89
N PRO A 207 20.56 -19.65 -8.58
CA PRO A 207 19.85 -19.60 -9.86
C PRO A 207 18.44 -19.02 -9.77
N LYS A 208 17.91 -18.77 -8.57
CA LYS A 208 16.56 -18.23 -8.39
C LYS A 208 16.54 -16.74 -8.04
N ASN A 209 17.69 -16.07 -8.11
CA ASN A 209 17.83 -14.70 -7.62
C ASN A 209 17.12 -13.68 -8.53
N ALA A 210 15.91 -13.26 -8.14
CA ALA A 210 15.10 -12.31 -8.89
C ALA A 210 15.80 -10.96 -9.12
N CYS A 211 16.61 -10.49 -8.17
CA CYS A 211 17.32 -9.22 -8.28
C CYS A 211 18.37 -9.28 -9.39
N ALA A 212 19.16 -10.35 -9.47
CA ALA A 212 20.16 -10.54 -10.52
C ALA A 212 19.52 -10.62 -11.92
N TYR A 213 18.40 -11.36 -12.06
CA TYR A 213 17.65 -11.37 -13.32
C TYR A 213 17.14 -9.99 -13.72
N CYS A 214 16.53 -9.24 -12.79
CA CYS A 214 16.06 -7.88 -13.07
C CYS A 214 17.21 -6.97 -13.53
N SER A 215 18.38 -7.03 -12.86
CA SER A 215 19.57 -6.28 -13.26
C SER A 215 20.04 -6.62 -14.68
N LEU A 216 20.06 -7.91 -15.04
CA LEU A 216 20.44 -8.36 -16.38
C LEU A 216 19.46 -7.89 -17.45
N ILE A 217 18.16 -8.04 -17.20
CA ILE A 217 17.11 -7.66 -18.14
C ILE A 217 17.20 -6.16 -18.44
N VAL A 218 17.22 -5.31 -17.40
CA VAL A 218 17.32 -3.86 -17.58
C VAL A 218 18.64 -3.48 -18.24
N SER A 219 19.76 -4.10 -17.85
CA SER A 219 21.06 -3.85 -18.48
C SER A 219 21.07 -4.17 -19.98
N CYS A 220 20.47 -5.28 -20.40
CA CYS A 220 20.38 -5.66 -21.81
C CYS A 220 19.53 -4.66 -22.59
N LEU A 221 18.36 -4.28 -22.06
CA LEU A 221 17.49 -3.28 -22.68
C LEU A 221 18.15 -1.90 -22.79
N SER A 222 18.88 -1.46 -21.77
CA SER A 222 19.64 -0.21 -21.81
C SER A 222 20.74 -0.20 -22.88
N ARG A 223 21.28 -1.38 -23.25
CA ARG A 223 22.24 -1.54 -24.35
C ARG A 223 21.56 -1.75 -25.73
N GLY A 224 20.23 -1.86 -25.77
CA GLY A 224 19.46 -2.19 -26.98
C GLY A 224 19.48 -3.66 -27.36
N ASP A 225 19.92 -4.54 -26.46
CA ASP A 225 20.03 -5.98 -26.64
C ASP A 225 18.71 -6.67 -26.24
N VAL A 226 17.70 -6.53 -27.10
CA VAL A 226 16.32 -6.99 -26.82
C VAL A 226 16.25 -8.51 -26.74
N ASP A 227 16.96 -9.23 -27.63
CA ASP A 227 16.94 -10.70 -27.68
C ASP A 227 17.49 -11.31 -26.37
N ALA A 228 18.58 -10.75 -25.83
CA ALA A 228 19.12 -11.19 -24.54
C ALA A 228 18.16 -10.90 -23.38
N ALA A 229 17.51 -9.73 -23.41
CA ALA A 229 16.51 -9.37 -22.39
C ALA A 229 15.32 -10.34 -22.39
N GLU A 230 14.79 -10.68 -23.56
CA GLU A 230 13.71 -11.66 -23.70
C GLU A 230 14.11 -13.04 -23.19
N SER A 231 15.34 -13.48 -23.47
CA SER A 231 15.87 -14.74 -22.93
C SER A 231 15.90 -14.73 -21.40
N TYR A 232 16.40 -13.67 -20.77
CA TYR A 232 16.44 -13.58 -19.31
C TYR A 232 15.05 -13.43 -18.68
N MET A 233 14.09 -12.79 -19.37
CA MET A 233 12.69 -12.75 -18.94
C MET A 233 12.08 -14.15 -18.94
N TYR A 234 12.34 -14.95 -19.98
CA TYR A 234 11.90 -16.35 -20.05
C TYR A 234 12.51 -17.19 -18.93
N ASP A 235 13.81 -17.06 -18.69
CA ASP A 235 14.50 -17.79 -17.62
C ASP A 235 13.98 -17.42 -16.22
N LEU A 236 13.76 -16.12 -15.97
CA LEU A 236 13.16 -15.63 -14.73
C LEU A 236 11.75 -16.20 -14.53
N ASP A 237 10.96 -16.28 -15.59
CA ASP A 237 9.61 -16.83 -15.53
C ASP A 237 9.61 -18.33 -15.23
N ALA A 238 10.60 -19.06 -15.74
CA ALA A 238 10.77 -20.49 -15.49
C ALA A 238 11.24 -20.82 -14.07
N VAL A 239 11.92 -19.89 -13.38
CA VAL A 239 12.36 -20.03 -11.98
C VAL A 239 11.18 -20.09 -11.00
N ASP A 240 10.04 -19.53 -11.40
CA ASP A 240 8.79 -19.46 -10.65
C ASP A 240 8.95 -18.83 -9.26
N VAL A 241 9.15 -17.51 -9.23
CA VAL A 241 9.26 -16.71 -8.00
C VAL A 241 7.90 -16.62 -7.31
N GLN A 242 7.84 -16.98 -6.02
CA GLN A 242 6.59 -17.07 -5.24
C GLN A 242 6.59 -16.23 -3.95
N ASP A 243 7.76 -15.91 -3.39
CA ASP A 243 7.82 -15.11 -2.16
C ASP A 243 7.45 -13.64 -2.44
N LYS A 244 6.70 -13.03 -1.52
CA LYS A 244 6.15 -11.68 -1.68
C LYS A 244 7.21 -10.63 -2.05
N GLU A 245 8.39 -10.67 -1.43
CA GLU A 245 9.44 -9.68 -1.67
C GLU A 245 9.97 -9.76 -3.11
N ASN A 246 10.31 -10.97 -3.57
CA ASN A 246 10.83 -11.13 -4.92
C ASN A 246 9.74 -10.97 -5.98
N VAL A 247 8.50 -11.41 -5.74
CA VAL A 247 7.38 -11.13 -6.65
C VAL A 247 7.20 -9.62 -6.81
N MET A 248 7.27 -8.84 -5.71
CA MET A 248 7.19 -7.38 -5.75
C MET A 248 8.32 -6.75 -6.56
N ARG A 249 9.55 -7.25 -6.40
CA ARG A 249 10.72 -6.81 -7.16
C ARG A 249 10.55 -7.05 -8.66
N VAL A 250 10.11 -8.25 -9.05
CA VAL A 250 9.88 -8.58 -10.46
C VAL A 250 8.74 -7.74 -11.03
N ALA A 251 7.60 -7.64 -10.32
CA ALA A 251 6.46 -6.85 -10.76
C ALA A 251 6.83 -5.38 -11.04
N GLY A 252 7.58 -4.74 -10.12
CA GLY A 252 8.07 -3.38 -10.30
C GLY A 252 9.04 -3.25 -11.48
N CYS A 253 9.97 -4.19 -11.65
CA CYS A 253 10.89 -4.20 -12.79
C CYS A 253 10.14 -4.28 -14.13
N MET A 254 9.14 -5.16 -14.23
CA MET A 254 8.34 -5.33 -15.45
C MET A 254 7.48 -4.09 -15.75
N ALA A 255 6.97 -3.42 -14.71
CA ALA A 255 6.26 -2.15 -14.86
C ALA A 255 7.16 -1.04 -15.41
N GLU A 256 8.39 -0.91 -14.89
CA GLU A 256 9.37 0.10 -15.36
C GLU A 256 9.79 -0.15 -16.81
N ILE A 257 9.97 -1.40 -17.19
CA ILE A 257 10.29 -1.80 -18.58
C ILE A 257 9.08 -1.62 -19.51
N GLY A 258 7.85 -1.61 -18.98
CA GLY A 258 6.63 -1.56 -19.76
C GLY A 258 6.23 -2.91 -20.36
N ASN A 259 6.65 -4.03 -19.75
CA ASN A 259 6.20 -5.36 -20.14
C ASN A 259 4.84 -5.66 -19.49
N ASP A 260 3.75 -5.30 -20.18
CA ASP A 260 2.38 -5.42 -19.66
C ASP A 260 1.99 -6.88 -19.32
N GLU A 261 2.51 -7.88 -20.03
CA GLU A 261 2.18 -9.30 -19.84
C GLU A 261 2.75 -9.85 -18.53
N LEU A 262 4.07 -9.68 -18.32
CA LEU A 262 4.71 -10.10 -17.08
C LEU A 262 4.26 -9.22 -15.92
N CYS A 263 4.01 -7.92 -16.15
CA CYS A 263 3.42 -7.05 -15.15
C CYS A 263 2.07 -7.60 -14.64
N ALA A 264 1.13 -7.92 -15.53
CA ALA A 264 -0.14 -8.50 -15.14
C ALA A 264 0.02 -9.85 -14.41
N LYS A 265 0.98 -10.69 -14.84
CA LYS A 265 1.26 -11.97 -14.17
C LYS A 265 1.74 -11.79 -12.73
N TYR A 266 2.77 -10.97 -12.52
CA TYR A 266 3.40 -10.84 -11.20
C TYR A 266 2.58 -9.96 -10.25
N PHE A 267 1.89 -8.91 -10.73
CA PHE A 267 0.91 -8.21 -9.89
C PHE A 267 -0.31 -9.06 -9.57
N GLY A 268 -0.72 -9.97 -10.47
CA GLY A 268 -1.73 -10.99 -10.15
C GLY A 268 -1.28 -11.90 -8.99
N ARG A 269 -0.02 -12.36 -8.99
CA ARG A 269 0.54 -13.11 -7.85
C ARG A 269 0.58 -12.27 -6.56
N LEU A 270 0.92 -10.99 -6.63
CA LEU A 270 0.84 -10.10 -5.46
C LEU A 270 -0.59 -9.93 -4.96
N PHE A 271 -1.56 -9.93 -5.87
CA PHE A 271 -2.97 -9.89 -5.51
C PHE A 271 -3.39 -11.18 -4.79
N ASP A 272 -2.91 -12.36 -5.21
CA ASP A 272 -3.18 -13.62 -4.51
C ASP A 272 -2.58 -13.64 -3.09
N ILE A 273 -1.46 -12.95 -2.86
CA ILE A 273 -0.79 -12.87 -1.55
C ILE A 273 -1.39 -11.76 -0.66
N THR A 274 -1.67 -10.61 -1.26
CA THR A 274 -2.21 -9.41 -0.58
C THR A 274 -3.33 -8.80 -1.44
N PRO A 275 -4.54 -9.38 -1.36
CA PRO A 275 -5.68 -8.91 -2.15
C PRO A 275 -5.99 -7.45 -1.85
N TYR A 276 -6.34 -6.70 -2.90
CA TYR A 276 -6.82 -5.32 -2.83
C TYR A 276 -5.87 -4.29 -2.20
N ALA A 277 -4.60 -4.62 -1.95
CA ALA A 277 -3.62 -3.60 -1.60
C ALA A 277 -3.56 -2.51 -2.70
N PRO A 278 -3.61 -1.22 -2.36
CA PRO A 278 -4.01 -0.17 -3.29
C PRO A 278 -3.07 -0.04 -4.49
N ASP A 279 -1.76 0.07 -4.23
CA ASP A 279 -0.77 0.30 -5.27
C ASP A 279 -0.57 -0.91 -6.18
N SER A 280 -0.44 -2.12 -5.61
CA SER A 280 -0.24 -3.35 -6.39
C SER A 280 -1.48 -3.72 -7.20
N THR A 281 -2.68 -3.55 -6.64
CA THR A 281 -3.95 -3.82 -7.35
C THR A 281 -4.20 -2.76 -8.43
N LEU A 282 -3.81 -1.50 -8.19
CA LEU A 282 -3.84 -0.46 -9.22
C LEU A 282 -2.92 -0.84 -10.39
N MET A 283 -1.67 -1.21 -10.12
CA MET A 283 -0.74 -1.66 -11.17
C MET A 283 -1.29 -2.88 -11.93
N TYR A 284 -1.91 -3.82 -11.21
CA TYR A 284 -2.56 -4.96 -11.83
C TYR A 284 -3.68 -4.56 -12.79
N ALA A 285 -4.60 -3.70 -12.34
CA ALA A 285 -5.72 -3.22 -13.15
C ALA A 285 -5.24 -2.46 -14.40
N LEU A 286 -4.21 -1.62 -14.27
CA LEU A 286 -3.61 -0.91 -15.41
C LEU A 286 -2.96 -1.87 -16.41
N ALA A 287 -2.23 -2.89 -15.94
CA ALA A 287 -1.64 -3.89 -16.82
C ALA A 287 -2.72 -4.68 -17.58
N LEU A 288 -3.79 -5.10 -16.90
CA LEU A 288 -4.94 -5.75 -17.53
C LEU A 288 -5.61 -4.85 -18.59
N PHE A 289 -5.74 -3.55 -18.30
CA PHE A 289 -6.26 -2.58 -19.26
C PHE A 289 -5.41 -2.48 -20.53
N ASN A 290 -4.08 -2.40 -20.38
CA ASN A 290 -3.13 -2.37 -21.48
C ASN A 290 -3.21 -3.65 -22.33
N LEU A 291 -3.41 -4.80 -21.69
CA LEU A 291 -3.64 -6.10 -22.32
C LEU A 291 -5.05 -6.29 -22.91
N ARG A 292 -5.88 -5.23 -22.95
CA ARG A 292 -7.28 -5.26 -23.46
C ARG A 292 -8.25 -6.12 -22.64
N LYS A 293 -7.87 -6.57 -21.44
CA LYS A 293 -8.75 -7.25 -20.49
C LYS A 293 -9.58 -6.23 -19.70
N ARG A 294 -10.44 -5.49 -20.41
CA ARG A 294 -11.13 -4.29 -19.90
C ARG A 294 -12.14 -4.59 -18.80
N ASP A 295 -12.83 -5.72 -18.87
CA ASP A 295 -13.85 -6.09 -17.88
C ASP A 295 -13.20 -6.41 -16.52
N ASP A 296 -12.10 -7.17 -16.53
CA ASP A 296 -11.32 -7.46 -15.32
C ASP A 296 -10.75 -6.17 -14.74
N ALA A 297 -10.09 -5.36 -15.58
CA ALA A 297 -9.51 -4.09 -15.16
C ALA A 297 -10.54 -3.15 -14.51
N ARG A 298 -11.74 -3.05 -15.09
CA ARG A 298 -12.86 -2.25 -14.55
C ARG A 298 -13.38 -2.80 -13.22
N SER A 299 -13.42 -4.11 -13.08
CA SER A 299 -13.89 -4.76 -11.85
C SER A 299 -12.95 -4.46 -10.69
N TYR A 300 -11.63 -4.62 -10.88
CA TYR A 300 -10.63 -4.26 -9.88
C TYR A 300 -10.64 -2.76 -9.56
N MET A 301 -10.77 -1.90 -10.58
CA MET A 301 -10.84 -0.46 -10.37
C MET A 301 -12.08 -0.04 -9.57
N THR A 302 -13.22 -0.71 -9.79
CA THR A 302 -14.46 -0.47 -9.04
C THR A 302 -14.31 -0.90 -7.58
N ALA A 303 -13.68 -2.05 -7.33
CA ALA A 303 -13.35 -2.50 -5.98
C ALA A 303 -12.44 -1.49 -5.27
N LEU A 304 -11.39 -1.01 -5.95
CA LEU A 304 -10.48 0.00 -5.41
C LEU A 304 -11.18 1.31 -5.08
N ARG A 305 -12.10 1.80 -5.92
CA ARG A 305 -12.88 3.03 -5.63
C ARG A 305 -13.83 2.87 -4.44
N ARG A 306 -14.33 1.66 -4.18
CA ARG A 306 -15.16 1.38 -2.99
C ARG A 306 -14.34 1.25 -1.71
N LEU A 307 -13.15 0.65 -1.80
CA LEU A 307 -12.27 0.41 -0.66
C LEU A 307 -11.43 1.62 -0.28
N TYR A 308 -11.18 2.52 -1.22
CA TYR A 308 -10.34 3.71 -1.03
C TYR A 308 -10.99 4.93 -1.71
N PRO A 309 -12.18 5.36 -1.27
CA PRO A 309 -12.91 6.46 -1.90
C PRO A 309 -12.09 7.75 -1.95
N ASP A 310 -11.32 8.03 -0.90
CA ASP A 310 -10.51 9.25 -0.76
C ASP A 310 -9.15 9.18 -1.49
N ASN A 311 -8.83 8.07 -2.16
CA ASN A 311 -7.56 7.93 -2.86
C ASN A 311 -7.63 8.58 -4.26
N GLY A 312 -7.16 9.82 -4.36
CA GLY A 312 -7.17 10.59 -5.60
C GLY A 312 -6.35 10.01 -6.75
N THR A 313 -5.33 9.19 -6.48
CA THR A 313 -4.59 8.46 -7.53
C THR A 313 -5.46 7.38 -8.16
N ILE A 314 -6.19 6.60 -7.34
CA ILE A 314 -7.14 5.60 -7.83
C ILE A 314 -8.25 6.28 -8.61
N ALA A 315 -8.78 7.42 -8.12
CA ALA A 315 -9.76 8.25 -8.82
C ALA A 315 -9.29 8.66 -10.22
N TYR A 316 -8.07 9.18 -10.30
CA TYR A 316 -7.44 9.62 -11.55
C TYR A 316 -7.38 8.49 -12.58
N TYR A 317 -6.83 7.34 -12.19
CA TYR A 317 -6.68 6.23 -13.11
C TYR A 317 -8.02 5.59 -13.49
N ALA A 318 -9.00 5.58 -12.58
CA ALA A 318 -10.36 5.16 -12.90
C ALA A 318 -11.01 6.03 -13.97
N ARG A 319 -10.85 7.36 -13.89
CA ARG A 319 -11.30 8.30 -14.92
C ARG A 319 -10.55 8.07 -16.23
N LEU A 320 -9.22 8.01 -16.17
CA LEU A 320 -8.35 7.86 -17.33
C LEU A 320 -8.64 6.57 -18.13
N MET A 321 -8.95 5.46 -17.48
CA MET A 321 -9.31 4.20 -18.13
C MET A 321 -10.64 4.26 -18.91
N ASN A 322 -11.52 5.21 -18.59
CA ASN A 322 -12.80 5.39 -19.26
C ASN A 322 -12.75 6.42 -20.41
N GLU A 323 -11.63 7.10 -20.59
CA GLU A 323 -11.43 8.06 -21.67
C GLU A 323 -11.44 7.35 -23.05
N PRO A 324 -12.28 7.78 -24.02
CA PRO A 324 -12.45 7.07 -25.30
C PRO A 324 -11.17 6.88 -26.12
N ASN A 325 -10.22 7.81 -25.98
CA ASN A 325 -8.98 7.82 -26.74
C ASN A 325 -7.80 7.18 -26.00
N VAL A 326 -7.99 6.76 -24.74
CA VAL A 326 -6.95 6.12 -23.95
C VAL A 326 -7.00 4.62 -24.20
N ASN A 327 -5.92 4.11 -24.79
CA ASN A 327 -5.78 2.71 -25.13
C ASN A 327 -4.50 2.09 -24.53
N HIS A 328 -3.67 2.88 -23.86
CA HIS A 328 -2.51 2.40 -23.14
C HIS A 328 -2.19 3.43 -22.06
N ILE A 329 -1.86 2.96 -20.87
CA ILE A 329 -1.52 3.78 -19.72
C ILE A 329 -0.14 3.34 -19.24
N LYS A 330 0.76 4.31 -19.03
CA LYS A 330 2.04 4.01 -18.39
C LYS A 330 1.79 3.48 -16.98
N LEU A 331 2.36 2.32 -16.67
CA LEU A 331 2.26 1.67 -15.36
C LEU A 331 3.04 2.48 -14.32
N ASN A 332 2.34 3.19 -13.45
CA ASN A 332 2.95 3.99 -12.39
C ASN A 332 1.93 4.26 -11.26
N VAL A 333 2.37 4.13 -10.01
CA VAL A 333 1.54 4.42 -8.82
C VAL A 333 1.40 5.92 -8.55
N SER A 334 2.20 6.76 -9.20
CA SER A 334 2.09 8.22 -9.11
C SER A 334 1.37 8.81 -10.32
N ILE A 335 0.68 9.93 -10.08
CA ILE A 335 0.03 10.71 -11.13
C ILE A 335 1.11 11.43 -11.97
N PRO A 336 0.95 11.55 -13.30
CA PRO A 336 1.93 12.24 -14.15
C PRO A 336 2.18 13.69 -13.72
N ARG A 337 3.44 14.17 -13.82
CA ARG A 337 3.81 15.55 -13.44
C ARG A 337 2.95 16.65 -14.06
N ARG A 338 2.52 16.45 -15.31
CA ARG A 338 1.64 17.42 -15.99
C ARG A 338 0.27 17.51 -15.32
N GLU A 339 -0.27 16.38 -14.90
CA GLU A 339 -1.54 16.32 -14.19
C GLU A 339 -1.40 16.94 -12.80
N ILE A 340 -0.32 16.64 -12.07
CA ILE A 340 0.04 17.33 -10.81
C ILE A 340 0.00 18.86 -10.98
N GLN A 341 0.63 19.38 -12.03
CA GLN A 341 0.64 20.82 -12.33
C GLN A 341 -0.76 21.36 -12.65
N ASN A 342 -1.59 20.61 -13.37
CA ASN A 342 -2.96 21.01 -13.68
C ASN A 342 -3.82 21.11 -12.41
N ARG A 343 -3.74 20.09 -11.53
CA ARG A 343 -4.47 20.06 -10.25
C ARG A 343 -4.08 21.21 -9.34
N ILE A 344 -2.78 21.44 -9.14
CA ILE A 344 -2.29 22.57 -8.33
C ILE A 344 -2.79 23.90 -8.90
N LYS A 345 -2.69 24.08 -10.22
CA LYS A 345 -3.18 25.29 -10.88
C LYS A 345 -4.68 25.49 -10.67
N TYR A 346 -5.48 24.44 -10.82
CA TYR A 346 -6.92 24.49 -10.62
C TYR A 346 -7.29 24.82 -9.17
N ILE A 347 -6.64 24.17 -8.20
CA ILE A 347 -6.79 24.47 -6.77
C ILE A 347 -6.45 25.95 -6.50
N ASP A 348 -5.30 26.44 -6.99
CA ASP A 348 -4.87 27.84 -6.81
C ASP A 348 -5.89 28.84 -7.38
N GLU A 349 -6.40 28.59 -8.59
CA GLU A 349 -7.40 29.42 -9.24
C GLU A 349 -8.72 29.45 -8.44
N ARG A 350 -9.18 28.29 -7.94
CA ARG A 350 -10.42 28.20 -7.14
C ARG A 350 -10.26 28.83 -5.76
N PHE A 351 -9.14 28.61 -5.10
CA PHE A 351 -8.86 29.21 -3.78
C PHE A 351 -8.76 30.74 -3.89
N ALA A 352 -8.13 31.26 -4.95
CA ALA A 352 -8.07 32.69 -5.22
C ALA A 352 -9.44 33.31 -5.54
N GLU A 353 -10.32 32.57 -6.23
CA GLU A 353 -11.68 33.01 -6.53
C GLU A 353 -12.57 33.07 -5.28
N LEU A 354 -12.50 32.04 -4.42
CA LEU A 354 -13.34 31.92 -3.23
C LEU A 354 -12.85 32.86 -2.11
N GLY A 355 -11.53 33.02 -1.97
CA GLY A 355 -10.89 34.08 -1.18
C GLY A 355 -10.87 33.88 0.34
N ASP A 356 -11.48 32.81 0.86
CA ASP A 356 -11.35 32.37 2.25
C ASP A 356 -11.66 30.87 2.40
N ALA A 357 -11.18 30.26 3.49
CA ALA A 357 -11.24 28.83 3.72
C ALA A 357 -12.66 28.27 3.95
N GLU A 358 -13.58 29.08 4.49
CA GLU A 358 -14.96 28.64 4.73
C GLU A 358 -15.68 28.43 3.40
N LYS A 359 -15.53 29.37 2.46
CA LYS A 359 -16.08 29.21 1.10
C LYS A 359 -15.43 28.09 0.30
N VAL A 360 -14.15 27.82 0.52
CA VAL A 360 -13.47 26.66 -0.08
C VAL A 360 -14.09 25.36 0.45
N ALA A 361 -14.27 25.25 1.77
CA ALA A 361 -14.91 24.10 2.38
C ALA A 361 -16.36 23.93 1.86
N ASP A 362 -17.13 25.01 1.78
CA ASP A 362 -18.48 25.00 1.20
C ASP A 362 -18.47 24.54 -0.26
N ALA A 363 -17.56 25.06 -1.08
CA ALA A 363 -17.45 24.71 -2.50
C ALA A 363 -17.07 23.24 -2.70
N MET A 364 -16.25 22.65 -1.82
CA MET A 364 -15.90 21.23 -1.88
C MET A 364 -17.10 20.29 -1.69
N PHE A 365 -18.21 20.75 -1.09
CA PHE A 365 -19.44 19.93 -1.02
C PHE A 365 -20.18 19.86 -2.36
N ASP A 366 -20.06 20.89 -3.19
CA ASP A 366 -20.78 21.00 -4.46
C ASP A 366 -19.92 20.68 -5.69
N ASP A 367 -18.60 20.72 -5.54
CA ASP A 367 -17.60 20.54 -6.61
C ASP A 367 -16.73 19.29 -6.33
N GLU A 368 -17.14 18.15 -6.89
CA GLU A 368 -16.47 16.85 -6.73
C GLU A 368 -15.03 16.88 -7.24
N GLU A 369 -14.74 17.64 -8.31
CA GLU A 369 -13.39 17.77 -8.86
C GLU A 369 -12.48 18.54 -7.89
N LEU A 370 -12.97 19.65 -7.35
CA LEU A 370 -12.27 20.41 -6.31
C LEU A 370 -12.03 19.57 -5.05
N TYR A 371 -13.05 18.81 -4.60
CA TYR A 371 -12.90 17.91 -3.47
C TYR A 371 -11.80 16.88 -3.71
N GLU A 372 -11.86 16.15 -4.84
CA GLU A 372 -10.88 15.10 -5.15
C GLU A 372 -9.45 15.65 -5.23
N ASP A 373 -9.27 16.81 -5.87
CA ASP A 373 -7.95 17.41 -6.05
C ASP A 373 -7.38 17.96 -4.73
N VAL A 374 -8.21 18.58 -3.89
CA VAL A 374 -7.80 19.04 -2.56
C VAL A 374 -7.46 17.85 -1.65
N MET A 375 -8.28 16.81 -1.64
CA MET A 375 -8.03 15.61 -0.84
C MET A 375 -6.78 14.87 -1.31
N TRP A 376 -6.58 14.76 -2.63
CA TRP A 376 -5.34 14.24 -3.20
C TRP A 376 -4.11 15.02 -2.72
N LEU A 377 -4.19 16.36 -2.69
CA LEU A 377 -3.08 17.22 -2.28
C LEU A 377 -2.80 17.09 -0.77
N LEU A 378 -3.84 17.04 0.07
CA LEU A 378 -3.72 16.83 1.52
C LEU A 378 -3.11 15.48 1.90
N PHE A 379 -3.50 14.42 1.19
CA PHE A 379 -2.98 13.07 1.42
C PHE A 379 -1.75 12.73 0.57
N SER A 380 -1.16 13.73 -0.11
CA SER A 380 0.08 13.51 -0.85
C SER A 380 1.24 13.25 0.11
N ASN A 381 2.00 12.17 -0.15
CA ASN A 381 3.20 11.86 0.63
C ASN A 381 4.38 12.81 0.34
N GLU A 382 4.24 13.73 -0.62
CA GLU A 382 5.25 14.74 -0.93
C GLU A 382 5.03 15.95 -0.01
N TYR A 383 5.90 16.12 0.98
CA TYR A 383 5.83 17.23 1.95
C TYR A 383 5.68 18.62 1.27
N SER A 384 6.34 18.83 0.13
CA SER A 384 6.21 20.06 -0.65
C SER A 384 4.81 20.29 -1.19
N LEU A 385 4.12 19.23 -1.59
CA LEU A 385 2.74 19.29 -2.08
C LEU A 385 1.76 19.47 -0.91
N ALA A 386 1.90 18.68 0.16
CA ALA A 386 1.04 18.79 1.34
C ALA A 386 1.12 20.18 2.02
N SER A 387 2.29 20.84 1.99
CA SER A 387 2.45 22.20 2.54
C SER A 387 1.76 23.32 1.74
N HIS A 388 1.28 23.04 0.52
CA HIS A 388 0.70 24.02 -0.39
C HIS A 388 -0.70 24.49 0.04
N ILE A 389 -1.44 23.70 0.81
CA ILE A 389 -2.77 24.06 1.35
C ILE A 389 -2.68 24.74 2.73
N GLY A 390 -1.53 24.67 3.41
CA GLY A 390 -1.37 25.13 4.79
C GLY A 390 -1.16 26.63 4.99
N SER A 391 -1.14 27.43 3.92
CA SER A 391 -0.94 28.89 3.92
C SER A 391 -2.15 29.63 3.39
#